data_AF-A0AA43EN63-F1
#
_entry.id   AF-A0AA43EN63-F1
#
_cell.length_a   1.000
_cell.length_b   1.000
_cell.length_c   1.000
_cell.angle_alpha   90.00
_cell.angle_beta   90.00
_cell.angle_gamma   90.00
#
_symmetry.space_group_name_H-M   'P 1'
#
loop_
_entity.id
_entity.type
_entity.pdbx_description
1 polymer ?
#
loop_
_entity_poly.entity_id
_entity_poly.type
_entity_poly.pdbx_seq_one_letter_code
_entity_poly.pdbx_strand_id
1 'polypeptide(L)'
;PIVTHGIGFTPRIKYTFVALGRLRPYLEFTGGPFWTDLGGRIREQANEFNFVLSGGVGVSWFLTRQLAINAGYRFHHISNAGTAFPNLGLNASLPFGGFSFYF
;
A
#
# COMPACT_ATOMS: atom_id res chain seq x y z
N PRO A 1 -5.21 11.13 19.22
CA PRO A 1 -4.46 10.41 18.15
C PRO A 1 -2.96 10.47 18.42
N ILE A 2 -2.27 9.33 18.38
CA ILE A 2 -0.80 9.29 18.42
C ILE A 2 -0.31 9.55 17.01
N VAL A 3 0.50 10.60 16.84
CA VAL A 3 1.18 10.86 15.56
C VAL A 3 2.31 9.84 15.42
N THR A 4 2.41 9.25 14.25
CA THR A 4 3.42 8.24 13.93
C THR A 4 4.02 8.48 12.56
N HIS A 5 5.26 8.04 12.38
CA HIS A 5 5.98 8.06 11.13
C HIS A 5 6.45 6.64 10.79
N GLY A 6 6.63 6.39 9.50
CA GLY A 6 7.19 5.14 9.03
C GLY A 6 7.80 5.27 7.65
N ILE A 7 8.76 4.42 7.38
CA ILE A 7 9.45 4.31 6.10
C ILE A 7 9.56 2.84 5.73
N GLY A 8 9.38 2.52 4.45
CA GLY A 8 9.51 1.15 3.99
C GLY A 8 9.82 1.08 2.52
N PHE A 9 10.27 -0.08 2.10
CA PHE A 9 10.49 -0.42 0.71
C PHE A 9 9.58 -1.57 0.34
N THR A 10 8.73 -1.38 -0.67
CA THR A 10 7.75 -2.38 -1.09
C THR A 10 7.82 -2.57 -2.60
N PRO A 11 8.38 -3.70 -3.11
CA PRO A 11 8.15 -4.08 -4.48
C PRO A 11 6.64 -4.19 -4.76
N ARG A 12 6.25 -3.82 -5.98
CA ARG A 12 4.86 -3.84 -6.44
C ARG A 12 4.71 -4.71 -7.66
N ILE A 13 3.71 -5.59 -7.62
CA ILE A 13 3.17 -6.27 -8.79
C ILE A 13 1.84 -5.60 -9.12
N LYS A 14 1.65 -5.21 -10.39
CA LYS A 14 0.43 -4.58 -10.88
C LYS A 14 0.00 -5.24 -12.19
N TYR A 15 -1.19 -5.82 -12.19
CA TYR A 15 -1.81 -6.34 -13.40
C TYR A 15 -2.87 -5.34 -13.89
N THR A 16 -2.73 -4.91 -15.14
CA THR A 16 -3.61 -3.88 -15.75
C THR A 16 -4.35 -4.47 -16.93
N PHE A 17 -5.68 -4.35 -16.93
CA PHE A 17 -6.51 -4.75 -18.05
C PHE A 17 -6.57 -3.62 -19.08
N VAL A 18 -6.01 -3.88 -20.28
CA VAL A 18 -5.80 -2.85 -21.31
C VAL A 18 -6.86 -2.82 -22.41
N ALA A 19 -7.75 -3.83 -22.47
CA ALA A 19 -8.71 -3.97 -23.56
C ALA A 19 -9.81 -2.89 -23.57
N LEU A 20 -9.99 -2.15 -22.48
CA LEU A 20 -10.98 -1.05 -22.36
C LEU A 20 -10.43 0.32 -22.81
N GLY A 21 -9.30 0.33 -23.54
CA GLY A 21 -8.75 1.53 -24.17
C GLY A 21 -8.18 2.54 -23.16
N ARG A 22 -8.87 3.67 -22.98
CA ARG A 22 -8.46 4.75 -22.07
C ARG A 22 -8.74 4.43 -20.61
N LEU A 23 -9.82 3.68 -20.36
CA LEU A 23 -10.15 3.15 -19.04
C LEU A 23 -9.34 1.87 -18.84
N ARG A 24 -8.52 1.79 -17.80
CA ARG A 24 -7.68 0.61 -17.54
C ARG A 24 -7.80 0.19 -16.08
N PRO A 25 -8.72 -0.74 -15.77
CA PRO A 25 -8.80 -1.34 -14.45
C PRO A 25 -7.51 -2.10 -14.13
N TYR A 26 -7.15 -2.14 -12.86
CA TYR A 26 -5.99 -2.89 -12.39
C TYR A 26 -6.20 -3.46 -11.00
N LEU A 27 -5.44 -4.51 -10.75
CA LEU A 27 -5.22 -5.08 -9.43
C LEU A 27 -3.73 -4.96 -9.09
N GLU A 28 -3.42 -4.73 -7.83
CA GLU A 28 -2.06 -4.58 -7.35
C GLU A 28 -1.84 -5.27 -6.02
N PHE A 29 -0.62 -5.72 -5.83
CA PHE A 29 -0.12 -6.32 -4.61
C PHE A 29 1.28 -5.80 -4.32
N THR A 30 1.53 -5.42 -3.07
CA THR A 30 2.82 -4.91 -2.62
C THR A 30 3.17 -5.53 -1.29
N GLY A 31 4.45 -5.79 -1.05
CA GLY A 31 4.89 -6.31 0.23
C GLY A 31 6.36 -6.04 0.47
N GLY A 32 6.77 -5.74 1.70
CA GLY A 32 8.18 -5.54 2.01
C GLY A 32 8.46 -5.04 3.42
N PRO A 33 9.76 -4.81 3.73
CA PRO A 33 10.18 -4.28 5.02
C PRO A 33 9.64 -2.88 5.27
N PHE A 34 9.22 -2.65 6.51
CA PHE A 34 8.64 -1.40 6.98
C PHE A 34 9.10 -1.09 8.40
N TRP A 35 9.64 0.09 8.60
CA TRP A 35 10.01 0.60 9.92
C TRP A 35 9.00 1.67 10.33
N THR A 36 8.58 1.67 11.60
CA THR A 36 7.69 2.69 12.17
C THR A 36 8.02 2.96 13.63
N ASP A 37 7.78 4.19 14.09
CA ASP A 37 7.96 4.57 15.49
C ASP A 37 6.81 4.10 16.42
N LEU A 38 5.94 3.20 15.96
CA LEU A 38 4.86 2.59 16.76
C LEU A 38 5.33 1.47 17.68
N GLY A 39 6.51 0.91 17.46
CA GLY A 39 7.06 -0.17 18.28
C GLY A 39 7.04 0.19 19.76
N GLY A 40 6.36 -0.63 20.58
CA GLY A 40 6.23 -0.42 22.02
C GLY A 40 5.40 0.79 22.43
N ARG A 41 4.94 1.63 21.48
CA ARG A 41 4.06 2.79 21.74
C ARG A 41 2.58 2.44 21.65
N ILE A 42 2.26 1.31 21.04
CA ILE A 42 0.89 0.77 20.94
C ILE A 42 0.87 -0.70 21.36
N ARG A 43 -0.31 -1.18 21.78
CA ARG A 43 -0.45 -2.57 22.28
C ARG A 43 -0.35 -3.58 21.15
N GLU A 44 -0.56 -3.15 19.92
CA GLU A 44 -0.65 -3.99 18.74
C GLU A 44 0.72 -4.38 18.17
N GLN A 45 1.79 -3.66 18.56
CA GLN A 45 3.08 -3.71 17.87
C GLN A 45 4.25 -3.59 18.85
N ALA A 46 4.97 -4.70 19.04
CA ALA A 46 6.11 -4.75 19.95
C ALA A 46 7.35 -3.99 19.47
N ASN A 47 7.64 -4.05 18.17
CA ASN A 47 8.91 -3.58 17.59
C ASN A 47 8.68 -2.53 16.49
N GLU A 48 9.69 -1.72 16.24
CA GLU A 48 9.70 -0.71 15.18
C GLU A 48 9.83 -1.33 13.79
N PHE A 49 10.60 -2.42 13.66
CA PHE A 49 10.75 -3.16 12.41
C PHE A 49 9.62 -4.16 12.19
N ASN A 50 8.98 -4.05 11.03
CA ASN A 50 7.79 -4.78 10.62
C ASN A 50 7.82 -5.08 9.12
N PHE A 51 6.78 -5.77 8.65
CA PHE A 51 6.46 -5.94 7.25
C PHE A 51 5.13 -5.26 6.97
N VAL A 52 5.04 -4.59 5.82
CA VAL A 52 3.77 -4.10 5.30
C VAL A 52 3.41 -4.93 4.08
N LEU A 53 2.21 -5.51 4.09
CA LEU A 53 1.58 -6.11 2.93
C LEU A 53 0.41 -5.22 2.52
N SER A 54 0.18 -5.06 1.23
CA SER A 54 -0.95 -4.30 0.73
C SER A 54 -1.49 -4.90 -0.55
N GLY A 55 -2.80 -4.87 -0.67
CA GLY A 55 -3.54 -5.35 -1.83
C GLY A 55 -4.57 -4.30 -2.22
N GLY A 56 -4.75 -4.09 -3.51
CA GLY A 56 -5.64 -3.04 -3.98
C GLY A 56 -6.18 -3.27 -5.37
N VAL A 57 -7.24 -2.54 -5.65
CA VAL A 57 -7.84 -2.43 -6.98
C VAL A 57 -7.98 -0.97 -7.33
N GLY A 58 -7.93 -0.66 -8.62
CA GLY A 58 -8.13 0.70 -9.07
C GLY A 58 -8.38 0.78 -10.57
N VAL A 59 -8.52 2.00 -11.03
CA VAL A 59 -8.73 2.36 -12.42
C VAL A 59 -7.76 3.47 -12.78
N SER A 60 -7.13 3.32 -13.95
CA SER A 60 -6.37 4.37 -14.61
C SER A 60 -7.18 4.91 -15.79
N TRP A 61 -7.38 6.22 -15.86
CA TRP A 61 -7.95 6.92 -17.00
C TRP A 61 -6.85 7.67 -17.76
N PHE A 62 -6.51 7.20 -18.96
CA PHE A 62 -5.46 7.80 -19.79
C PHE A 62 -5.97 9.06 -20.49
N LEU A 63 -5.39 10.21 -20.11
CA LEU A 63 -5.62 11.51 -20.74
C LEU A 63 -4.83 11.62 -22.06
N THR A 64 -3.60 11.11 -22.05
CA THR A 64 -2.73 10.99 -23.22
C THR A 64 -2.09 9.60 -23.23
N ARG A 65 -1.14 9.32 -24.14
CA ARG A 65 -0.38 8.06 -24.09
C ARG A 65 0.59 8.02 -22.90
N GLN A 66 0.98 9.18 -22.37
CA GLN A 66 1.94 9.34 -21.30
C GLN A 66 1.33 9.74 -19.95
N LEU A 67 0.10 10.27 -19.91
CA LEU A 67 -0.51 10.77 -18.67
C LEU A 67 -1.81 10.05 -18.35
N ALA A 68 -1.93 9.56 -17.10
CA ALA A 68 -3.15 8.95 -16.59
C ALA A 68 -3.53 9.49 -15.21
N ILE A 69 -4.84 9.64 -14.97
CA ILE A 69 -5.41 9.84 -13.63
C ILE A 69 -5.74 8.47 -13.04
N ASN A 70 -5.52 8.29 -11.75
CA ASN A 70 -5.77 7.04 -11.04
C ASN A 70 -6.70 7.28 -9.86
N ALA A 71 -7.61 6.34 -9.65
CA ALA A 71 -8.40 6.22 -8.44
C ALA A 71 -8.49 4.75 -8.04
N GLY A 72 -8.59 4.47 -6.74
CA GLY A 72 -8.71 3.09 -6.28
C GLY A 72 -8.85 2.98 -4.77
N TYR A 73 -8.75 1.73 -4.32
CA TYR A 73 -8.84 1.36 -2.93
C TYR A 73 -7.73 0.38 -2.59
N ARG A 74 -7.06 0.61 -1.45
CA ARG A 74 -5.95 -0.22 -1.00
C ARG A 74 -6.14 -0.62 0.46
N PHE A 75 -5.98 -1.90 0.71
CA PHE A 75 -5.85 -2.48 2.04
C PHE A 75 -4.37 -2.58 2.39
N HIS A 76 -4.04 -2.27 3.64
CA HIS A 76 -2.70 -2.34 4.22
C HIS A 76 -2.77 -3.19 5.50
N HIS A 77 -1.84 -4.13 5.63
CA HIS A 77 -1.62 -4.93 6.82
C HIS A 77 -0.17 -4.79 7.25
N ILE A 78 0.08 -4.34 8.48
CA ILE A 78 1.41 -4.17 9.06
C ILE A 78 1.55 -5.15 10.23
N SER A 79 2.61 -5.96 10.25
CA SER A 79 2.91 -6.85 11.36
C SER A 79 4.40 -7.20 11.43
N ASN A 80 4.86 -7.67 12.59
CA ASN A 80 6.27 -8.08 12.77
C ASN A 80 6.52 -9.57 12.40
N ALA A 81 5.58 -10.20 11.70
CA ALA A 81 5.59 -11.62 11.34
C ALA A 81 5.79 -12.59 12.53
N GLY A 82 5.46 -12.17 13.75
CA GLY A 82 5.62 -13.00 14.96
C GLY A 82 7.04 -13.00 15.54
N THR A 83 7.91 -12.09 15.09
CA THR A 83 9.28 -11.96 15.63
C THR A 83 9.34 -11.40 17.04
N ALA A 84 8.30 -10.72 17.51
CA ALA A 84 8.15 -10.26 18.89
C ALA A 84 6.67 -10.17 19.31
N PHE A 85 6.40 -10.42 20.59
CA PHE A 85 5.06 -10.30 21.16
C PHE A 85 4.91 -9.00 21.96
N PRO A 86 3.76 -8.30 21.88
CA PRO A 86 2.56 -8.61 21.09
C PRO A 86 2.68 -8.27 19.58
N ASN A 87 1.91 -8.98 18.75
CA ASN A 87 1.78 -8.75 17.30
C ASN A 87 0.32 -8.95 16.87
N LEU A 88 -0.55 -8.00 17.21
CA LEU A 88 -1.96 -8.03 16.78
C LEU A 88 -2.11 -7.66 15.30
N GLY A 89 -1.15 -6.88 14.79
CA GLY A 89 -1.14 -6.34 13.44
C GLY A 89 -2.07 -5.13 13.28
N LEU A 90 -1.66 -4.20 12.41
CA LEU A 90 -2.44 -3.01 12.08
C LEU A 90 -3.04 -3.16 10.68
N ASN A 91 -4.33 -2.88 10.57
CA ASN A 91 -5.06 -2.94 9.32
C ASN A 91 -5.61 -1.55 8.97
N ALA A 92 -5.42 -1.12 7.73
CA ALA A 92 -5.98 0.12 7.21
C ALA A 92 -6.51 -0.09 5.79
N SER A 93 -7.67 0.47 5.51
CA SER A 93 -8.32 0.36 4.20
C SER A 93 -8.67 1.75 3.71
N LEU A 94 -8.00 2.21 2.66
CA LEU A 94 -7.97 3.62 2.28
C LEU A 94 -8.31 3.78 0.79
N PRO A 95 -9.19 4.75 0.43
CA PRO A 95 -9.27 5.20 -0.95
C PRO A 95 -7.99 5.98 -1.31
N PHE A 96 -7.63 6.00 -2.59
CA PHE A 96 -6.56 6.84 -3.09
C PHE A 96 -6.90 7.45 -4.44
N GLY A 97 -6.27 8.59 -4.72
CA GLY A 97 -6.31 9.28 -6.01
C GLY A 97 -4.95 9.85 -6.34
N GLY A 98 -4.62 9.95 -7.63
CA GLY A 98 -3.35 10.52 -8.08
C GLY A 98 -3.19 10.48 -9.59
N PHE A 99 -1.98 10.72 -10.08
CA PHE A 99 -1.66 10.65 -11.50
C PHE A 99 -0.41 9.82 -11.75
N SER A 100 -0.23 9.35 -12.99
CA SER A 100 0.95 8.62 -13.43
C SER A 100 1.45 9.19 -14.74
N PHE A 101 2.77 9.31 -14.85
CA PHE A 101 3.46 9.66 -16.08
C PHE A 101 4.27 8.45 -16.58
N TYR A 102 4.16 8.15 -17.87
CA TYR A 102 4.83 7.03 -18.54
C TYR A 102 5.87 7.58 -19.51
N PHE A 103 7.07 6.98 -19.50
CA PHE A 103 8.23 7.33 -20.33
C PHE A 103 8.35 6.42 -21.54
#